data_AF-A0A2G2QEV8-F1
#
_entry.id   AF-A0A2G2QEV8-F1
#
_cell.length_a   1.000
_cell.length_b   1.000
_cell.length_c   1.000
_cell.angle_alpha   90.00
_cell.angle_beta   90.00
_cell.angle_gamma   90.00
#
_symmetry.space_group_name_H-M   'P 1'
#
loop_
_entity.id
_entity.type
_entity.pdbx_description
1 polymer ?
#
loop_
_entity_poly.entity_id
_entity_poly.type
_entity_poly.pdbx_seq_one_letter_code
_entity_poly.pdbx_strand_id
1 'polypeptide(L)'
;MAKSASPIRLQAELMQVAESTAKRFHRSTAEQIEYWADLGRSVSSTLDPDVLLSVISGLAILKAEPVFSAPIEPESVFETLENDRKSGLLQNSVTSAKIRYQASVKYPSYLEQIDLNGNVMTGQFENGQFIIAIDLEFE
;
A
#
# COMPACT_ATOMS: atom_id res chain seq x y z
N MET A 1 -16.97 1.07 -18.28
CA MET A 1 -18.16 0.91 -17.41
C MET A 1 -19.38 0.78 -18.31
N ALA A 2 -20.30 -0.15 -18.00
CA ALA A 2 -21.55 -0.26 -18.75
C ALA A 2 -22.40 1.01 -18.53
N LYS A 3 -22.84 1.65 -19.61
CA LYS A 3 -23.69 2.85 -19.55
C LYS A 3 -25.15 2.40 -19.34
N SER A 4 -25.83 2.99 -18.36
CA SER A 4 -27.29 2.84 -18.24
C SER A 4 -27.96 3.63 -19.37
N ALA A 5 -28.89 3.00 -20.09
CA ALA A 5 -29.61 3.62 -21.21
C ALA A 5 -31.00 4.16 -20.83
N SER A 6 -31.30 4.29 -19.53
CA SER A 6 -32.60 4.77 -19.05
C SER A 6 -32.75 6.27 -19.32
N PRO A 7 -33.84 6.74 -19.97
CA PRO A 7 -34.07 8.16 -20.19
C PRO A 7 -34.30 8.91 -18.87
N ILE A 8 -33.54 9.99 -18.64
CA ILE A 8 -33.71 10.89 -17.49
C ILE A 8 -34.11 12.27 -18.01
N ARG A 9 -35.12 12.90 -17.41
CA ARG A 9 -35.49 14.29 -17.71
C ARG A 9 -34.61 15.23 -16.91
N LEU A 10 -33.93 16.14 -17.60
CA LEU A 10 -33.07 17.15 -17.01
C LEU A 10 -33.58 18.55 -17.35
N GLN A 11 -33.18 19.53 -16.54
CA GLN A 11 -33.49 20.93 -16.79
C GLN A 11 -32.86 21.38 -18.12
N ALA A 12 -33.60 22.18 -18.90
CA ALA A 12 -33.13 22.65 -20.20
C ALA A 12 -31.85 23.49 -20.09
N GLU A 13 -31.75 24.31 -19.03
CA GLU A 13 -30.56 25.11 -18.74
C GLU A 13 -29.34 24.23 -18.49
N LEU A 14 -29.46 23.19 -17.64
CA LEU A 14 -28.38 22.23 -17.39
C LEU A 14 -27.89 21.60 -18.69
N MET A 15 -28.81 21.21 -19.58
CA MET A 15 -28.47 20.64 -20.89
C MET A 15 -27.70 21.62 -21.79
N GLN A 16 -28.11 22.89 -21.83
CA GLN A 16 -27.44 23.93 -22.62
C GLN A 16 -26.04 24.24 -22.10
N VAL A 17 -25.88 24.38 -20.77
CA VAL A 17 -24.57 24.62 -20.14
C VAL A 17 -23.66 23.41 -20.31
N ALA A 18 -24.21 22.19 -20.21
CA ALA A 18 -23.46 20.97 -20.48
C ALA A 18 -22.99 20.90 -21.93
N GLU A 19 -23.84 21.19 -22.92
CA GLU A 19 -23.47 21.13 -24.33
C GLU A 19 -22.34 22.10 -24.68
N SER A 20 -22.45 23.35 -24.23
CA SER A 20 -21.42 24.38 -24.48
C SER A 20 -20.09 24.02 -23.83
N THR A 21 -20.12 23.51 -22.59
CA THR A 21 -18.92 23.06 -21.87
C THR A 21 -18.31 21.82 -22.52
N ALA A 22 -19.16 20.86 -22.92
CA ALA A 22 -18.72 19.61 -23.52
C ALA A 22 -17.95 19.84 -24.84
N LYS A 23 -18.41 20.78 -25.68
CA LYS A 23 -17.71 21.20 -26.91
C LYS A 23 -16.30 21.69 -26.63
N ARG A 24 -16.09 22.46 -25.55
CA ARG A 24 -14.78 22.97 -25.14
C ARG A 24 -13.81 21.86 -24.72
N PHE A 25 -14.32 20.81 -24.08
CA PHE A 25 -13.51 19.72 -23.54
C PHE A 25 -13.55 18.43 -24.38
N HIS A 26 -14.08 18.50 -25.61
CA HIS A 26 -14.21 17.37 -26.53
C HIS A 26 -14.96 16.17 -25.91
N ARG A 27 -16.04 16.45 -25.18
CA ARG A 27 -16.94 15.45 -24.58
C ARG A 27 -18.32 15.50 -25.23
N SER A 28 -19.09 14.42 -25.10
CA SER A 28 -20.53 14.49 -25.32
C SER A 28 -21.23 15.22 -24.16
N THR A 29 -22.44 15.74 -24.38
CA THR A 29 -23.24 16.38 -23.33
C THR A 29 -23.48 15.45 -22.14
N ALA A 30 -23.74 14.17 -22.41
CA ALA A 30 -23.94 13.17 -21.37
C ALA A 30 -22.65 12.93 -20.54
N GLU A 31 -21.49 12.80 -21.20
CA GLU A 31 -20.20 12.67 -20.51
C GLU A 31 -19.84 13.90 -19.68
N GLN A 32 -20.23 15.10 -20.13
CA GLN A 32 -20.01 16.32 -19.37
C GLN A 32 -20.86 16.37 -18.09
N ILE A 33 -22.10 15.88 -18.16
CA ILE A 33 -22.99 15.75 -16.98
C ILE A 33 -22.44 14.69 -16.02
N GLU A 34 -22.02 13.54 -16.53
CA GLU A 34 -21.38 12.49 -15.73
C GLU A 34 -20.12 13.02 -15.03
N TYR A 35 -19.28 13.77 -15.74
CA TYR A 35 -18.09 14.39 -15.18
C TYR A 35 -18.41 15.33 -14.00
N TRP A 36 -19.43 16.19 -14.13
CA TRP A 36 -19.86 17.04 -13.03
C TRP A 36 -20.44 16.24 -11.87
N ALA A 37 -21.21 15.18 -12.14
CA ALA A 37 -21.75 14.31 -11.10
C ALA A 37 -20.65 13.58 -10.34
N ASP A 38 -19.64 13.06 -11.03
CA ASP A 38 -18.48 12.41 -10.42
C ASP A 38 -17.65 13.38 -9.57
N LEU A 39 -17.42 14.60 -10.07
CA LEU A 39 -16.74 15.65 -9.31
C LEU A 39 -17.54 16.05 -8.06
N GLY A 40 -18.85 16.27 -8.18
CA GLY A 40 -19.70 16.60 -7.05
C GLY A 40 -19.70 15.49 -6.00
N ARG A 41 -19.78 14.22 -6.43
CA ARG A 41 -19.72 13.07 -5.52
C ARG A 41 -18.37 12.97 -4.82
N SER A 42 -17.26 13.20 -5.52
CA SER A 42 -15.91 13.04 -4.95
C SER A 42 -15.59 14.03 -3.84
N VAL A 43 -16.21 15.21 -3.87
CA VAL A 43 -16.01 16.26 -2.84
C VAL A 43 -17.14 16.36 -1.82
N SER A 44 -18.23 15.62 -2.00
CA SER A 44 -19.44 15.72 -1.16
C SER A 44 -19.24 15.41 0.33
N SER A 45 -18.18 14.67 0.69
CA SER A 45 -17.84 14.39 2.09
C SER A 45 -17.12 15.54 2.80
N THR A 46 -16.56 16.48 2.05
CA THR A 46 -15.76 17.60 2.58
C THR A 46 -16.36 18.96 2.26
N LEU A 47 -17.21 19.06 1.24
CA LEU A 47 -17.88 20.27 0.81
C LEU A 47 -19.40 20.15 1.04
N ASP A 48 -19.85 20.66 2.19
CA ASP A 48 -21.26 20.73 2.55
C ASP A 48 -22.00 21.88 1.81
N PRO A 49 -23.33 21.81 1.57
CA PRO A 49 -24.06 22.83 0.83
C PRO A 49 -23.94 24.24 1.40
N ASP A 50 -23.81 24.41 2.73
CA ASP A 50 -23.65 25.73 3.35
C ASP A 50 -22.30 26.36 2.99
N VAL A 51 -21.24 25.54 2.93
CA VAL A 51 -19.91 25.97 2.48
C VAL A 51 -19.95 26.33 1.00
N LEU A 52 -20.59 25.50 0.18
CA LEU A 52 -20.75 25.78 -1.25
C LEU A 52 -21.52 27.08 -1.49
N LEU A 53 -22.60 27.33 -0.75
CA LEU A 53 -23.39 28.55 -0.83
C LEU A 53 -22.54 29.78 -0.47
N SER A 54 -21.76 29.69 0.62
CA SER A 54 -20.85 30.75 1.05
C SER A 54 -19.80 31.07 -0.02
N VAL A 55 -19.31 30.07 -0.73
CA VAL A 55 -18.37 30.25 -1.85
C VAL A 55 -19.06 30.93 -3.04
N ILE A 56 -20.24 30.46 -3.45
CA ILE A 56 -20.99 31.03 -4.58
C ILE A 56 -21.42 32.48 -4.31
N SER A 57 -21.75 32.82 -3.06
CA SER A 57 -22.11 34.19 -2.67
C SER A 57 -20.90 35.09 -2.41
N GLY A 58 -19.66 34.60 -2.59
CA GLY A 58 -18.43 35.36 -2.37
C GLY A 58 -18.09 35.64 -0.90
N LEU A 59 -18.71 34.92 0.03
CA LEU A 59 -18.46 35.03 1.48
C LEU A 59 -17.31 34.12 1.94
N ALA A 60 -16.93 33.14 1.12
CA ALA A 60 -15.82 32.22 1.37
C ALA A 60 -15.03 31.93 0.09
N ILE A 61 -13.81 31.44 0.25
CA ILE A 61 -12.95 30.98 -0.85
C ILE A 61 -12.53 29.53 -0.63
N LEU A 62 -12.39 28.76 -1.71
CA LEU A 62 -11.80 27.42 -1.66
C LEU A 62 -10.30 27.50 -1.91
N LYS A 63 -9.51 26.94 -1.00
CA LYS A 63 -8.06 26.82 -1.12
C LYS A 63 -7.67 25.35 -1.01
N ALA A 64 -7.03 24.81 -2.05
CA ALA A 64 -6.44 23.49 -2.00
C ALA A 64 -5.06 23.59 -1.35
N GLU A 65 -4.87 22.90 -0.23
CA GLU A 65 -3.58 22.80 0.45
C GLU A 65 -3.07 21.35 0.39
N PRO A 66 -1.79 21.13 0.08
CA PRO A 66 -1.22 19.79 0.10
C PRO A 66 -1.19 19.25 1.53
N VAL A 67 -1.69 18.03 1.71
CA VAL A 67 -1.54 17.29 2.96
C VAL A 67 -0.22 16.53 2.89
N PHE A 68 0.77 16.99 3.65
CA PHE A 68 2.02 16.27 3.81
C PHE A 68 1.90 15.29 4.99
N SER A 69 2.34 14.05 4.80
CA SER A 69 2.57 13.15 5.93
C SER A 69 3.65 13.74 6.84
N ALA A 70 3.57 13.45 8.14
CA ALA A 70 4.65 13.77 9.06
C ALA A 70 5.98 13.22 8.49
N PRO A 71 7.09 13.99 8.54
CA PRO A 71 8.40 13.49 8.14
C PRO A 71 8.73 12.22 8.93
N ILE A 72 9.24 11.20 8.24
CA ILE A 72 9.81 10.04 8.90
C ILE A 72 11.21 10.43 9.34
N GLU A 73 11.48 10.42 10.64
CA GLU A 73 12.83 10.60 11.19
C GLU A 73 13.62 9.30 11.04
N PRO A 74 14.60 9.22 10.11
CA PRO A 74 15.26 7.96 9.79
C PRO A 74 15.99 7.36 10.99
N GLU A 75 16.62 8.22 11.80
CA GLU A 75 17.36 7.79 12.99
C GLU A 75 16.45 7.05 13.97
N SER A 76 15.23 7.56 14.20
CA SER A 76 14.26 6.91 15.09
C SER A 76 13.84 5.52 14.58
N VAL A 77 13.71 5.35 13.27
CA VAL A 77 13.41 4.05 12.66
C VAL A 77 14.56 3.07 12.86
N PHE A 78 15.80 3.50 12.63
CA PHE A 78 16.97 2.65 12.82
C PHE A 78 17.25 2.35 14.29
N GLU A 79 17.05 3.30 15.20
CA GLU A 79 17.14 3.08 16.65
C GLU A 79 16.11 2.04 17.10
N THR A 80 14.87 2.12 16.60
CA THR A 80 13.83 1.12 16.93
C THR A 80 14.26 -0.27 16.47
N LEU A 81 14.72 -0.40 15.22
CA LEU A 81 15.23 -1.66 14.68
C LEU A 81 16.40 -2.22 15.50
N GLU A 82 17.31 -1.35 15.91
CA GLU A 82 18.49 -1.69 16.69
C GLU A 82 18.13 -2.14 18.12
N ASN A 83 17.12 -1.50 18.73
CA ASN A 83 16.58 -1.88 20.03
C ASN A 83 15.88 -3.26 19.95
N ASP A 84 15.11 -3.52 18.90
CA ASP A 84 14.48 -4.82 18.67
C ASP A 84 15.52 -5.93 18.44
N ARG A 85 16.64 -5.60 17.77
CA ARG A 85 17.77 -6.51 17.60
C ARG A 85 18.46 -6.84 18.93
N LYS A 86 18.74 -5.83 19.76
CA LYS A 86 19.38 -6.00 21.08
C LYS A 86 18.50 -6.74 22.07
N SER A 87 17.19 -6.52 22.05
CA SER A 87 16.23 -7.20 22.92
C SER A 87 15.89 -8.63 22.47
N GLY A 88 16.36 -9.04 21.28
CA GLY A 88 16.03 -10.33 20.67
C GLY A 88 14.62 -10.40 20.07
N LEU A 89 13.80 -9.35 20.23
CA LEU A 89 12.46 -9.26 19.63
C LEU A 89 12.51 -9.40 18.11
N LEU A 90 13.51 -8.81 17.47
CA LEU A 90 13.70 -8.91 16.02
C LEU A 90 13.95 -10.35 15.58
N GLN A 91 14.78 -11.11 16.32
CA GLN A 91 15.05 -12.51 15.97
C GLN A 91 13.78 -13.36 16.08
N ASN A 92 12.90 -13.06 17.05
CA ASN A 92 11.65 -13.76 17.25
C ASN A 92 10.55 -13.36 16.24
N SER A 93 10.59 -12.14 15.70
CA SER A 93 9.55 -11.61 14.80
C SER A 93 9.86 -11.83 13.32
N VAL A 94 11.14 -11.92 12.93
CA VAL A 94 11.57 -12.05 11.52
C VAL A 94 11.25 -13.42 10.92
N THR A 95 11.16 -14.48 11.74
CA THR A 95 10.74 -15.80 11.25
C THR A 95 10.07 -16.62 12.35
N SER A 96 9.00 -17.32 11.99
CA SER A 96 8.32 -18.32 12.85
C SER A 96 8.80 -19.75 12.57
N ALA A 97 9.80 -19.92 11.71
CA ALA A 97 10.32 -21.23 11.34
C ALA A 97 10.99 -21.92 12.54
N LYS A 98 10.61 -23.17 12.82
CA LYS A 98 11.17 -23.98 13.91
C LYS A 98 12.63 -24.39 13.70
N ILE A 99 13.09 -24.32 12.45
CA ILE A 99 14.43 -24.73 12.03
C ILE A 99 14.98 -23.63 11.14
N ARG A 100 16.19 -23.18 11.41
CA ARG A 100 16.93 -22.24 10.58
C ARG A 100 18.14 -22.92 9.97
N TYR A 101 18.47 -22.56 8.73
CA TYR A 101 19.71 -22.96 8.10
C TYR A 101 20.60 -21.72 7.87
N GLN A 102 21.89 -21.84 8.10
CA GLN A 102 22.89 -20.83 7.75
C GLN A 102 24.13 -21.49 7.16
N ALA A 103 24.93 -20.73 6.42
CA ALA A 103 26.21 -21.25 5.92
C ALA A 103 27.15 -21.55 7.10
N SER A 104 27.79 -22.72 7.10
CA SER A 104 28.79 -23.02 8.11
C SER A 104 30.06 -22.22 7.84
N VAL A 105 30.49 -21.45 8.84
CA VAL A 105 31.77 -20.73 8.79
C VAL A 105 32.94 -21.71 8.97
N LYS A 106 32.72 -22.77 9.76
CA LYS A 106 33.75 -23.73 10.13
C LYS A 106 34.00 -24.77 9.04
N TYR A 107 32.96 -25.19 8.33
CA TYR A 107 33.04 -26.20 7.27
C TYR A 107 32.49 -25.64 5.96
N PRO A 108 33.37 -25.09 5.09
CA PRO A 108 32.95 -24.58 3.78
C PRO A 108 32.15 -25.63 3.01
N SER A 109 31.14 -25.17 2.27
CA SER A 109 30.18 -26.01 1.53
C SER A 109 29.14 -26.77 2.38
N TYR A 110 29.19 -26.66 3.71
CA TYR A 110 28.15 -27.20 4.59
C TYR A 110 27.23 -26.10 5.12
N LEU A 111 26.02 -26.50 5.52
CA LEU A 111 25.05 -25.68 6.25
C LEU A 111 24.99 -26.12 7.71
N GLU A 112 24.72 -25.14 8.58
CA GLU A 112 24.35 -25.35 9.97
C GLU A 112 22.83 -25.30 10.09
N GLN A 113 22.23 -26.41 10.49
CA GLN A 113 20.85 -26.49 10.94
C GLN A 113 20.78 -26.13 12.41
N ILE A 114 19.94 -25.15 12.75
CA ILE A 114 19.79 -24.61 14.11
C ILE A 114 18.33 -24.83 14.54
N ASP A 115 18.15 -25.53 15.65
CA ASP A 115 16.83 -25.74 16.24
C ASP A 115 16.39 -24.58 17.16
N LEU A 116 15.17 -24.65 17.69
CA LEU A 116 14.61 -23.67 18.62
C LEU A 116 15.41 -23.52 19.93
N ASN A 117 16.19 -24.54 20.31
CA ASN A 117 17.00 -24.53 21.52
C ASN A 117 18.43 -24.01 21.25
N GLY A 118 18.74 -23.66 20.00
CA GLY A 118 20.07 -23.23 19.58
C GLY A 118 21.06 -24.38 19.37
N ASN A 119 20.60 -25.63 19.32
CA ASN A 119 21.46 -26.76 18.97
C ASN A 119 21.81 -26.67 17.49
N VAL A 120 23.11 -26.81 17.18
CA VAL A 120 23.64 -26.65 15.83
C VAL A 120 24.12 -28.00 15.29
N MET A 121 23.62 -28.40 14.13
CA MET A 121 24.03 -29.59 13.39
C MET A 121 24.57 -29.18 12.02
N THR A 122 25.76 -29.64 11.65
CA THR A 122 26.36 -29.31 10.34
C THR A 122 26.07 -30.41 9.34
N GLY A 123 25.69 -30.06 8.10
CA GLY A 123 25.25 -31.01 7.09
C GLY A 123 25.02 -30.38 5.71
N GLN A 124 24.46 -31.14 4.78
CA GLN A 124 24.09 -30.67 3.44
C GLN A 124 22.70 -31.17 3.06
N PHE A 125 22.11 -30.61 2.00
CA PHE A 125 20.88 -31.14 1.46
C PHE A 125 21.17 -32.11 0.31
N GLU A 126 20.68 -33.34 0.46
CA GLU A 126 20.72 -34.35 -0.58
C GLU A 126 19.28 -34.78 -0.88
N ASN A 127 18.88 -34.68 -2.15
CA ASN A 127 17.53 -35.02 -2.60
C ASN A 127 16.40 -34.36 -1.76
N GLY A 128 16.65 -33.17 -1.23
CA GLY A 128 15.69 -32.43 -0.39
C GLY A 128 15.65 -32.84 1.08
N GLN A 129 16.52 -33.75 1.52
CA GLN A 129 16.69 -34.12 2.93
C GLN A 129 18.00 -33.54 3.47
N PHE A 130 17.97 -33.05 4.71
CA PHE A 130 19.17 -32.56 5.36
C PHE A 130 19.93 -33.73 5.99
N ILE A 131 21.15 -33.99 5.50
CA ILE A 131 22.03 -35.07 5.94
C ILE A 131 23.16 -34.46 6.76
N ILE A 132 23.39 -34.99 7.97
CA ILE A 132 24.39 -34.48 8.90
C ILE A 132 25.77 -34.95 8.44
N ALA A 133 26.79 -34.10 8.54
CA ALA A 133 28.13 -34.38 8.06
C ALA A 133 28.80 -35.60 8.74
N ILE A 134 28.39 -35.96 9.95
CA ILE A 134 28.85 -37.16 10.64
C ILE A 134 28.34 -38.44 9.94
N ASP A 135 27.18 -38.36 9.28
CA ASP A 135 26.60 -39.48 8.52
C ASP A 135 27.24 -39.60 7.12
N LEU A 136 28.01 -38.59 6.68
CA LEU A 136 28.70 -38.55 5.38
C LEU A 136 30.13 -39.12 5.43
N GLU A 137 30.68 -39.43 6.60
CA GLU A 137 32.01 -40.05 6.76
C GLU A 137 31.99 -41.60 6.66
N PHE A 138 30.83 -42.21 6.40
CA PHE A 138 30.64 -43.68 6.36
C PHE A 138 30.00 -44.22 5.07
N GLU A 139 30.34 -43.67 3.90
CA GLU A 139 30.10 -44.29 2.58
C GLU A 139 31.39 -44.51 1.78
#